data_AF-A0A0S4JDI1-F1
#
_entry.id   AF-A0A0S4JDI1-F1
#
_cell.length_a   1.000
_cell.length_b   1.000
_cell.length_c   1.000
_cell.angle_alpha   90.00
_cell.angle_beta   90.00
_cell.angle_gamma   90.00
#
_symmetry.space_group_name_H-M   'P 1'
#
loop_
_entity.id
_entity.type
_entity.pdbx_description
1 polymer ?
#
loop_
_entity_poly.entity_id
_entity_poly.type
_entity_poly.pdbx_seq_one_letter_code
_entity_poly.pdbx_strand_id
1 'polypeptide(L)' 'MGKDKVHMSLVVIGHVDAGKSTATGHLIYKCGGIDKRTIEKFEKEAAEIGKASFKYAWVLDKL' A
#
# COMPACT_ATOMS: atom_id res chain seq x y z
N MET A 1 -8.45 20.19 -14.92
CA MET A 1 -7.64 19.28 -15.74
C MET A 1 -6.26 19.22 -15.12
N GLY A 2 -5.90 18.11 -14.49
CA GLY A 2 -4.58 17.97 -13.86
C GLY A 2 -3.50 17.98 -14.94
N LYS A 3 -2.49 18.84 -14.80
CA LYS A 3 -1.31 18.86 -15.67
C LYS A 3 -0.74 17.45 -15.81
N ASP A 4 -0.34 17.05 -17.01
CA ASP A 4 0.38 15.81 -17.26
C ASP A 4 1.54 15.70 -16.28
N LYS A 5 1.43 14.76 -15.34
CA LYS A 5 2.48 14.52 -14.35
C LYS A 5 3.56 13.69 -15.00
N VAL A 6 4.82 14.06 -14.75
CA VAL A 6 5.98 13.28 -15.18
C VAL A 6 5.92 11.90 -14.50
N HIS A 7 6.05 10.84 -15.30
CA HIS A 7 6.19 9.48 -14.78
C HIS A 7 7.53 9.34 -14.04
N MET A 8 7.50 8.79 -12.83
CA MET A 8 8.67 8.53 -12.02
C MET A 8 8.63 7.10 -11.48
N SER A 9 9.78 6.44 -11.46
CA SER A 9 9.96 5.14 -10.80
C SER A 9 10.64 5.36 -9.45
N LEU A 10 10.12 4.71 -8.40
CA LEU A 10 10.63 4.81 -7.03
C LEU A 10 10.99 3.42 -6.50
N VAL A 11 12.15 3.29 -5.84
CA VAL A 11 12.57 2.09 -5.12
C VAL A 11 12.76 2.42 -3.65
N VAL A 12 12.21 1.60 -2.75
CA VAL A 12 12.31 1.78 -1.30
C VAL A 12 13.21 0.69 -0.72
N ILE A 13 14.34 1.10 -0.12
CA ILE A 13 15.37 0.20 0.45
C ILE A 13 15.54 0.43 1.95
N GLY A 14 16.13 -0.54 2.66
CA GLY A 14 16.39 -0.46 4.09
C GLY A 14 16.41 -1.83 4.77
N HIS A 15 16.76 -1.85 6.06
CA HIS A 15 16.91 -3.08 6.86
C HIS A 15 15.63 -3.94 6.90
N VAL A 16 15.79 -5.25 7.13
CA VAL A 16 14.65 -6.15 7.38
C VAL A 16 13.84 -5.63 8.58
N ASP A 17 12.52 -5.77 8.56
CA ASP A 17 11.60 -5.26 9.60
C ASP A 17 11.57 -3.74 9.83
N ALA A 18 12.26 -2.93 9.03
CA ALA A 18 12.18 -1.46 9.09
C ALA A 18 10.81 -0.87 8.63
N GLY A 19 9.80 -1.72 8.37
CA GLY A 19 8.45 -1.28 8.01
C GLY A 19 8.30 -0.69 6.60
N LYS A 20 9.24 -0.98 5.68
CA LYS A 20 9.23 -0.48 4.29
C LYS A 20 7.90 -0.72 3.59
N SER A 21 7.39 -1.96 3.61
CA SER A 21 6.12 -2.30 2.96
C SER A 21 4.93 -1.58 3.59
N THR A 22 4.93 -1.40 4.90
CA THR A 22 3.90 -0.65 5.62
C THR A 22 3.89 0.82 5.20
N ALA A 23 5.06 1.46 5.14
CA ALA A 23 5.19 2.87 4.77
C ALA A 23 4.79 3.11 3.31
N THR A 24 5.27 2.28 2.39
CA THR A 24 4.97 2.40 0.96
C THR A 24 3.49 2.15 0.67
N GLY A 25 2.87 1.13 1.28
CA GLY A 25 1.44 0.87 1.12
C GLY A 25 0.57 1.99 1.69
N HIS A 26 0.98 2.59 2.81
CA HIS A 26 0.28 3.73 3.40
C HIS A 26 0.39 4.99 2.52
N LEU A 27 1.52 5.19 1.84
CA LEU A 27 1.69 6.28 0.87
C LEU A 27 0.73 6.12 -0.31
N ILE A 28 0.68 4.93 -0.91
CA ILE A 28 -0.22 4.63 -2.04
C ILE A 28 -1.69 4.83 -1.63
N TYR A 29 -2.07 4.37 -0.42
CA TYR A 29 -3.40 4.59 0.15
C TYR A 29 -3.75 6.08 0.24
N LYS A 30 -2.90 6.88 0.88
CA LYS A 30 -3.14 8.32 1.07
C LYS A 30 -3.15 9.10 -0.24
N CYS A 31 -2.34 8.69 -1.21
CA CYS A 31 -2.28 9.33 -2.52
C CYS A 31 -3.45 8.94 -3.44
N GLY A 32 -4.35 8.07 -3.00
CA GLY A 32 -5.50 7.63 -3.80
C GLY A 32 -5.08 6.76 -5.00
N GLY A 33 -3.91 6.12 -4.94
CA GLY A 33 -3.44 5.23 -6.00
C GLY A 33 -4.20 3.91 -6.08
N ILE A 34 -5.08 3.65 -5.10
CA ILE A 34 -5.90 2.44 -5.01
C ILE A 34 -7.35 2.83 -4.71
N ASP A 35 -8.28 2.16 -5.38
CA ASP A 35 -9.72 2.30 -5.15
C ASP A 35 -10.09 1.88 -3.72
N LYS A 36 -10.98 2.65 -3.07
CA LYS A 36 -11.48 2.37 -1.72
C LYS A 36 -12.02 0.94 -1.58
N ARG A 37 -12.71 0.41 -2.60
CA ARG A 37 -13.26 -0.96 -2.58
C ARG A 37 -12.16 -2.02 -2.47
N THR A 38 -11.03 -1.80 -3.12
CA THR A 38 -9.87 -2.69 -3.05
C THR A 38 -9.24 -2.66 -1.66
N ILE A 39 -9.16 -1.48 -1.04
CA ILE A 39 -8.65 -1.35 0.33
C ILE A 39 -9.57 -2.06 1.34
N GLU A 40 -10.88 -1.85 1.25
CA GLU A 40 -11.85 -2.53 2.14
C GLU A 40 -11.75 -4.06 2.03
N LYS A 41 -11.51 -4.58 0.82
CA LYS A 41 -11.26 -6.00 0.60
C LYS A 41 -9.99 -6.46 1.31
N PHE A 42 -8.88 -5.75 1.15
CA PHE A 42 -7.62 -6.10 1.81
C PHE A 42 -7.68 -5.96 3.33
N GLU A 43 -8.45 -5.00 3.86
CA GLU A 43 -8.69 -4.88 5.30
C GLU A 43 -9.44 -6.10 5.85
N LYS A 44 -10.46 -6.60 5.13
CA LYS A 44 -11.18 -7.83 5.51
C LYS A 44 -10.28 -9.06 5.45
N GLU A 45 -9.57 -9.26 4.35
CA GLU A 45 -8.66 -10.42 4.18
C GLU A 45 -7.55 -10.41 5.23
N ALA A 46 -6.97 -9.24 5.53
CA ALA A 46 -5.96 -9.09 6.58
C ALA A 46 -6.52 -9.35 7.99
N ALA A 47 -7.77 -8.98 8.24
CA ALA A 47 -8.44 -9.28 9.50
C ALA A 47 -8.76 -10.78 9.65
N GLU A 48 -9.23 -11.45 8.58
CA GLU A 48 -9.57 -12.88 8.58
C GLU A 48 -8.37 -13.78 8.88
N ILE A 49 -7.17 -13.41 8.42
CA ILE A 49 -5.93 -14.15 8.70
C ILE A 49 -5.25 -13.74 10.02
N GLY A 50 -5.90 -12.88 10.82
CA GLY A 50 -5.36 -12.41 12.11
C GLY A 50 -4.18 -11.43 12.00
N LYS A 51 -3.95 -10.84 10.83
CA LYS A 51 -2.86 -9.89 10.54
C LYS A 51 -3.40 -8.51 10.17
N ALA A 52 -4.40 -8.00 10.90
CA ALA A 52 -5.06 -6.73 10.61
C ALA A 52 -4.09 -5.53 10.50
N SER A 53 -2.95 -5.56 11.21
CA SER A 53 -1.89 -4.54 11.12
C SER A 53 -1.13 -4.54 9.77
N PHE A 54 -1.24 -5.61 8.98
CA PHE A 54 -0.57 -5.77 7.68
C PHE A 54 -1.42 -5.29 6.50
N LYS A 55 -2.57 -4.66 6.74
CA LYS A 55 -3.46 -4.16 5.69
C LYS A 55 -2.76 -3.31 4.61
N TYR A 56 -1.78 -2.50 5.00
CA TYR A 56 -1.01 -1.68 4.07
C TYR A 56 0.14 -2.45 3.40
N ALA A 57 0.67 -3.49 4.03
CA ALA A 57 1.64 -4.36 3.39
C ALA A 57 0.97 -5.24 2.31
N TRP A 58 -0.28 -5.68 2.55
CA TRP A 58 -1.10 -6.45 1.62
C TRP A 58 -1.35 -5.74 0.29
N VAL A 59 -1.46 -4.41 0.33
CA VAL A 59 -1.54 -3.57 -0.87
C VAL A 59 -0.35 -3.84 -1.81
N LEU A 60 0.86 -3.98 -1.27
CA LEU A 60 2.07 -4.21 -2.06
C LEU A 60 2.29 -5.68 -2.40
N ASP A 61 1.79 -6.59 -1.57
CA ASP A 61 1.96 -8.03 -1.75
C ASP A 61 1.05 -8.60 -2.87
N LYS A 62 0.05 -7.81 -3.28
CA LYS A 62 -0.98 -8.18 -4.28
C LYS A 62 -0.95 -7.32 -5.55
N LEU A 63 -0.09 -6.30 -5.62
CA LEU A 63 0.16 -5.46 -6.80
C LEU A 63 1.35 -6.00 -7.60
#